data_AF-A0A4Y2BWZ3-F1
#
_entry.id   AF-A0A4Y2BWZ3-F1
#
_cell.length_a   1.000
_cell.length_b   1.000
_cell.length_c   1.000
_cell.angle_alpha   90.00
_cell.angle_beta   90.00
_cell.angle_gamma   90.00
#
_symmetry.space_group_name_H-M   'P 1'
#
loop_
_entity.id
_entity.type
_entity.pdbx_description
1 polymer ?
#
loop_
_entity_poly.entity_id
_entity_poly.type
_entity_poly.pdbx_seq_one_letter_code
_entity_poly.pdbx_strand_id
1 'polypeptide(L)'
;MKLVISNILFLALAGYALGAAVENCHFDRLTKCGDPLSAFRKEMGQSFPTTDDQVKKLCSNMDEALKCAEEFQNKCMTPLQLETMGFLAEGAQIVYKDFCTDGSQMRADYLKHAQCIDDASKTDEAKGYYTYVEAALEDLTEKPPSDRMPTTCCGYKWLDHKFNKMGKEKCGQEAVDAFKNVVEMVVSSLPNVLCSGFEPESKQCTAVLPPAGATPKGTIKNSHIAQTFASVYLPDLQ
;
A
#
# COMPACT_ATOMS: atom_id res chain seq x y z
N MET A 1 48.37 -17.80 25.91
CA MET A 1 48.00 -18.06 24.50
C MET A 1 46.65 -18.74 24.35
N LYS A 2 46.38 -19.90 24.98
CA LYS A 2 45.07 -20.61 24.89
C LYS A 2 43.85 -19.78 25.35
N LEU A 3 43.98 -19.01 26.44
CA LEU A 3 42.90 -18.14 26.92
C LEU A 3 42.54 -17.00 25.95
N VAL A 4 43.54 -16.44 25.25
CA VAL A 4 43.34 -15.34 24.30
C VAL A 4 42.62 -15.84 23.05
N ILE A 5 43.00 -17.02 22.56
CA ILE A 5 42.35 -17.67 21.41
C ILE A 5 40.89 -18.03 21.73
N SER A 6 40.62 -18.53 22.94
CA SER A 6 39.25 -18.84 23.39
C SER A 6 38.37 -17.60 23.45
N ASN A 7 38.85 -16.48 24.00
CA ASN A 7 38.09 -15.23 24.06
C ASN A 7 37.81 -14.63 22.67
N ILE A 8 38.76 -14.72 21.74
CA ILE A 8 38.56 -14.27 20.35
C ILE A 8 37.50 -15.13 19.65
N LEU A 9 37.50 -16.46 19.86
CA LEU A 9 36.48 -17.35 19.31
C LEU A 9 35.07 -17.05 19.88
N PHE A 10 34.97 -16.77 21.18
CA PHE A 10 33.70 -16.38 21.79
C PHE A 10 33.19 -15.03 21.27
N LEU A 11 34.05 -14.04 21.11
CA LEU A 11 33.69 -12.74 20.53
C LEU A 11 33.30 -12.87 19.05
N ALA A 12 33.97 -13.73 18.27
CA ALA A 12 33.61 -14.00 16.89
C ALA A 12 32.26 -14.70 16.77
N LEU A 13 31.98 -15.70 17.62
CA LEU A 13 30.69 -16.40 17.66
C LEU A 13 29.55 -15.48 18.12
N ALA A 14 29.78 -14.65 19.14
CA ALA A 14 28.81 -13.65 19.59
C ALA A 14 28.55 -12.58 18.51
N GLY A 15 29.60 -12.12 17.82
CA GLY A 15 29.49 -11.19 16.69
C GLY A 15 28.75 -11.79 15.49
N TYR A 16 28.96 -13.08 15.19
CA TYR A 16 28.26 -13.78 14.12
C TYR A 16 26.79 -14.02 14.45
N ALA A 17 26.47 -14.40 15.69
CA ALA A 17 25.10 -14.57 16.17
C ALA A 17 24.32 -13.24 16.19
N LEU A 18 24.96 -12.15 16.63
CA LEU A 18 24.39 -10.80 16.58
C LEU A 18 24.21 -10.33 15.14
N GLY A 19 25.18 -10.55 14.25
CA GLY A 19 25.09 -10.21 12.83
C GLY A 19 23.95 -10.94 12.12
N ALA A 20 23.80 -12.25 12.35
CA ALA A 20 22.71 -13.05 11.80
C ALA A 20 21.34 -12.65 12.37
N ALA A 21 21.26 -12.22 13.63
CA ALA A 21 20.03 -11.69 14.21
C ALA A 21 19.64 -10.32 13.60
N VAL A 22 20.62 -9.44 13.36
CA VAL A 22 20.42 -8.12 12.74
C VAL A 22 19.99 -8.23 11.28
N GLU A 23 20.57 -9.17 10.51
CA GLU A 23 20.21 -9.37 9.10
C GLU A 23 18.75 -9.85 8.93
N ASN A 24 18.24 -10.64 9.89
CA ASN A 24 16.88 -11.17 9.88
C ASN A 24 15.79 -10.16 10.27
N CYS A 25 16.17 -9.01 10.83
CA CYS A 25 15.26 -7.97 11.31
C CYS A 25 15.42 -6.63 10.57
N HIS A 26 16.11 -6.64 9.44
CA HIS A 26 16.18 -5.49 8.55
C HIS A 26 14.83 -5.25 7.85
N PHE A 27 14.47 -3.97 7.62
CA PHE A 27 13.20 -3.60 6.98
C PHE A 27 13.05 -4.20 5.58
N ASP A 28 14.15 -4.46 4.87
CA ASP A 28 14.15 -5.13 3.55
C ASP A 28 13.53 -6.53 3.58
N ARG A 29 13.52 -7.20 4.74
CA ARG A 29 12.81 -8.47 4.88
C ARG A 29 11.29 -8.27 4.92
N LEU A 30 10.85 -7.22 5.62
CA LEU A 30 9.44 -6.88 5.70
C LEU A 30 8.89 -6.39 4.34
N THR A 31 9.68 -5.65 3.55
CA THR A 31 9.26 -5.21 2.22
C THR A 31 9.03 -6.38 1.26
N LYS A 32 9.86 -7.43 1.34
CA LYS A 32 9.69 -8.66 0.55
C LYS A 32 8.43 -9.44 0.88
N CYS A 33 7.81 -9.24 2.04
CA CYS A 33 6.51 -9.84 2.32
C CYS A 33 5.42 -9.32 1.35
N GLY A 34 5.62 -8.16 0.71
CA GLY A 34 4.72 -7.64 -0.32
C GLY A 34 4.92 -8.26 -1.71
N ASP A 35 5.95 -9.08 -1.93
CA ASP A 35 6.29 -9.63 -3.26
C ASP A 35 5.14 -10.43 -3.90
N PRO A 36 4.37 -11.28 -3.18
CA PRO A 36 3.22 -11.98 -3.77
C PRO A 36 2.16 -11.01 -4.29
N LEU A 37 1.89 -9.93 -3.55
CA LEU A 37 0.94 -8.88 -3.95
C LEU A 37 1.45 -8.06 -5.13
N SER A 38 2.74 -7.73 -5.14
CA SER A 38 3.39 -7.04 -6.26
C SER A 38 3.34 -7.88 -7.54
N ALA A 39 3.63 -9.19 -7.44
CA ALA A 39 3.53 -10.12 -8.56
C ALA A 39 2.10 -10.24 -9.08
N PHE A 40 1.12 -10.39 -8.18
CA PHE A 40 -0.29 -10.40 -8.54
C PHE A 40 -0.71 -9.11 -9.24
N ARG A 41 -0.28 -7.95 -8.71
CA ARG A 41 -0.59 -6.64 -9.30
C ARG A 41 0.03 -6.50 -10.69
N LYS A 42 1.26 -6.95 -10.89
CA LYS A 42 1.93 -6.95 -12.19
C LYS A 42 1.22 -7.81 -13.23
N GLU A 43 0.65 -8.94 -12.80
CA GLU A 43 -0.16 -9.79 -13.69
C GLU A 43 -1.47 -9.10 -14.10
N MET A 44 -2.12 -8.39 -13.17
CA MET A 44 -3.40 -7.71 -13.42
C MET A 44 -3.25 -6.36 -14.12
N GLY A 45 -2.07 -5.73 -14.04
CA GLY A 45 -1.84 -4.35 -14.50
C GLY A 45 -2.77 -3.37 -13.77
N GLN A 46 -3.40 -2.46 -14.51
CA GLN A 46 -4.43 -1.55 -14.01
C GLN A 46 -5.78 -2.22 -13.71
N SER A 47 -5.93 -3.52 -14.01
CA SER A 47 -7.19 -4.24 -13.79
C SER A 47 -7.44 -4.57 -12.32
N PHE A 48 -8.71 -4.71 -11.96
CA PHE A 48 -9.15 -5.26 -10.68
C PHE A 48 -9.65 -6.70 -10.84
N PRO A 49 -9.64 -7.53 -9.77
CA PRO A 49 -10.29 -8.84 -9.80
C PRO A 49 -11.77 -8.70 -10.16
N THR A 50 -12.21 -9.28 -11.28
CA THR A 50 -13.62 -9.27 -11.72
C THR A 50 -14.29 -10.63 -11.60
N THR A 51 -13.53 -11.69 -11.28
CA THR A 51 -14.05 -13.04 -11.08
C THR A 51 -13.70 -13.58 -9.69
N ASP A 52 -14.49 -14.54 -9.20
CA ASP A 52 -14.24 -15.18 -7.90
C ASP A 52 -12.86 -15.89 -7.87
N ASP A 53 -12.43 -16.49 -8.97
CA ASP A 53 -11.09 -17.11 -9.07
C ASP A 53 -9.96 -16.08 -8.94
N GLN A 54 -10.11 -14.90 -9.53
CA GLN A 54 -9.15 -13.80 -9.37
C GLN A 54 -9.15 -13.26 -7.93
N VAL A 55 -10.32 -13.17 -7.28
CA VAL A 55 -10.43 -12.79 -5.87
C VAL A 55 -9.76 -13.83 -4.97
N LYS A 56 -10.00 -15.13 -5.19
CA LYS A 56 -9.31 -16.21 -4.47
C LYS A 56 -7.79 -16.13 -4.62
N LYS A 57 -7.31 -15.83 -5.83
CA LYS A 57 -5.88 -15.63 -6.09
C LYS A 57 -5.34 -14.41 -5.33
N LEU A 58 -6.04 -13.27 -5.33
CA LEU A 58 -5.67 -12.11 -4.51
C LEU A 58 -5.58 -12.49 -3.03
N CYS A 59 -6.61 -13.16 -2.50
CA CYS A 59 -6.67 -13.58 -1.10
C CYS A 59 -5.56 -14.55 -0.70
N SER A 60 -5.16 -15.47 -1.59
CA SER A 60 -4.00 -16.34 -1.38
C SER A 60 -2.70 -15.55 -1.27
N ASN A 61 -2.48 -14.58 -2.17
CA ASN A 61 -1.29 -13.72 -2.11
C ASN A 61 -1.28 -12.83 -0.86
N MET A 62 -2.45 -12.36 -0.41
CA MET A 62 -2.59 -11.62 0.84
C MET A 62 -2.27 -12.50 2.06
N ASP A 63 -2.75 -13.74 2.10
CA ASP A 63 -2.46 -14.69 3.17
C ASP A 63 -0.95 -14.99 3.28
N GLU A 64 -0.28 -15.20 2.15
CA GLU A 64 1.19 -15.36 2.10
C GLU A 64 1.93 -14.12 2.64
N ALA A 65 1.50 -12.93 2.21
CA ALA A 65 2.08 -11.66 2.66
C ALA A 65 1.89 -11.44 4.18
N LEU A 66 0.69 -11.73 4.69
CA LEU A 66 0.35 -11.59 6.10
C LEU A 66 1.13 -12.57 6.97
N LYS A 67 1.26 -13.84 6.55
CA LYS A 67 2.08 -14.83 7.27
C LYS A 67 3.54 -14.41 7.34
N CYS A 68 4.11 -13.94 6.22
CA CYS A 68 5.47 -13.42 6.21
C CYS A 68 5.65 -12.23 7.16
N ALA A 69 4.69 -11.29 7.16
CA ALA A 69 4.73 -10.13 8.04
C ALA A 69 4.60 -10.53 9.52
N GLU A 70 3.71 -11.48 9.85
CA GLU A 70 3.54 -12.01 11.21
C GLU A 70 4.82 -12.70 11.71
N GLU A 71 5.48 -13.52 10.88
CA GLU A 71 6.76 -14.13 11.23
C GLU A 71 7.87 -13.09 11.49
N PHE A 72 7.92 -12.02 10.68
CA PHE A 72 8.83 -10.91 10.90
C PHE A 72 8.52 -10.21 12.23
N GLN A 73 7.26 -9.85 12.45
CA GLN A 73 6.78 -9.16 13.64
C GLN A 73 7.13 -9.93 14.91
N ASN A 74 6.78 -11.22 14.95
CA ASN A 74 7.04 -12.09 16.11
C ASN A 74 8.52 -12.25 16.44
N LYS A 75 9.40 -12.19 15.43
CA LYS A 75 10.85 -12.36 15.61
C LYS A 75 11.57 -11.05 15.92
N CYS A 76 11.07 -9.93 15.39
CA CYS A 76 11.85 -8.69 15.28
C CYS A 76 11.25 -7.49 16.00
N MET A 77 9.99 -7.56 16.43
CA MET A 77 9.33 -6.46 17.13
C MET A 77 9.22 -6.70 18.63
N THR A 78 9.24 -5.60 19.38
CA THR A 78 8.93 -5.57 20.82
C THR A 78 7.42 -5.71 21.07
N PRO A 79 6.97 -6.08 22.27
CA PRO A 79 5.54 -6.16 22.60
C PRO A 79 4.76 -4.87 22.30
N LEU A 80 5.32 -3.70 22.62
CA LEU A 80 4.69 -2.41 22.34
C LEU A 80 4.55 -2.16 20.83
N GLN A 81 5.56 -2.54 20.03
CA GLN A 81 5.50 -2.43 18.58
C GLN A 81 4.44 -3.37 17.99
N LEU A 82 4.30 -4.59 18.53
CA LEU A 82 3.24 -5.53 18.13
C LEU A 82 1.85 -4.97 18.43
N GLU A 83 1.62 -4.44 19.63
CA GLU A 83 0.35 -3.79 19.98
C GLU A 83 0.04 -2.60 19.07
N THR A 84 1.05 -1.77 18.81
CA THR A 84 0.91 -0.61 17.91
C THR A 84 0.56 -1.04 16.49
N MET A 85 1.27 -2.03 15.93
CA MET A 85 0.99 -2.54 14.58
C MET A 85 -0.39 -3.22 14.50
N GLY A 86 -0.77 -3.99 15.53
CA GLY A 86 -2.09 -4.60 15.64
C GLY A 86 -3.21 -3.56 15.61
N PHE A 87 -3.07 -2.49 16.38
CA PHE A 87 -4.01 -1.37 16.37
C PHE A 87 -4.10 -0.69 14.99
N LEU A 88 -2.96 -0.45 14.33
CA LEU A 88 -2.93 0.18 13.00
C LEU A 88 -3.53 -0.71 11.90
N ALA A 89 -3.48 -2.04 12.08
CA ALA A 89 -3.93 -3.02 11.08
C ALA A 89 -5.36 -3.54 11.34
N GLU A 90 -5.94 -3.31 12.51
CA GLU A 90 -7.22 -3.91 12.94
C GLU A 90 -8.34 -3.74 11.90
N GLY A 91 -8.53 -2.51 11.41
CA GLY A 91 -9.56 -2.22 10.40
C GLY A 91 -9.34 -2.99 9.10
N ALA A 92 -8.09 -3.03 8.61
CA ALA A 92 -7.74 -3.76 7.39
C ALA A 92 -7.93 -5.28 7.56
N GLN A 93 -7.62 -5.83 8.74
CA GLN A 93 -7.80 -7.24 9.06
C GLN A 93 -9.27 -7.67 9.08
N ILE A 94 -10.17 -6.81 9.57
CA ILE A 94 -11.62 -7.07 9.57
C ILE A 94 -12.12 -7.17 8.13
N VAL A 95 -11.78 -6.18 7.29
CA VAL A 95 -12.20 -6.16 5.89
C VAL A 95 -11.60 -7.33 5.12
N TYR A 96 -10.31 -7.63 5.34
CA TYR A 96 -9.63 -8.77 4.73
C TYR A 96 -10.35 -10.08 5.01
N LYS A 97 -10.69 -10.36 6.27
CA LYS A 97 -11.37 -11.60 6.64
C LYS A 97 -12.74 -11.73 5.98
N ASP A 98 -13.52 -10.66 5.95
CA ASP A 98 -14.85 -10.68 5.32
C ASP A 98 -14.73 -10.86 3.80
N PHE A 99 -13.92 -10.03 3.13
CA PHE A 99 -13.70 -10.10 1.69
C PHE A 99 -13.11 -11.44 1.22
N CYS A 100 -12.19 -12.02 2.00
CA CYS A 100 -11.53 -13.28 1.68
C CYS A 100 -12.29 -14.52 2.13
N THR A 101 -13.41 -14.37 2.84
CA THR A 101 -14.31 -15.49 3.14
C THR A 101 -15.14 -15.84 1.90
N ASP A 102 -15.10 -17.11 1.49
CA ASP A 102 -15.87 -17.60 0.35
C ASP A 102 -17.38 -17.41 0.59
N GLY A 103 -18.05 -16.79 -0.39
CA GLY A 103 -19.49 -16.53 -0.34
C GLY A 103 -19.92 -15.41 0.61
N SER A 104 -19.00 -14.60 1.12
CA SER A 104 -19.36 -13.44 1.95
C SER A 104 -20.18 -12.41 1.17
N GLN A 105 -21.03 -11.68 1.89
CA GLN A 105 -21.83 -10.61 1.29
C GLN A 105 -20.94 -9.52 0.70
N MET A 106 -19.84 -9.15 1.38
CA MET A 106 -18.89 -8.17 0.89
C MET A 106 -18.26 -8.60 -0.45
N ARG A 107 -17.86 -9.86 -0.59
CA ARG A 107 -17.33 -10.37 -1.85
C ARG A 107 -18.40 -10.36 -2.94
N ALA A 108 -19.62 -10.80 -2.62
CA ALA A 108 -20.72 -10.82 -3.57
C ALA A 108 -21.05 -9.40 -4.09
N ASP A 109 -21.11 -8.42 -3.19
CA ASP A 109 -21.36 -7.02 -3.53
C ASP A 109 -20.22 -6.42 -4.35
N TYR A 110 -18.97 -6.72 -4.00
CA TYR A 110 -17.81 -6.34 -4.80
C TYR A 110 -17.90 -6.90 -6.23
N LEU A 111 -18.09 -8.22 -6.37
CA LEU A 111 -18.12 -8.90 -7.68
C LEU A 111 -19.28 -8.40 -8.56
N LYS A 112 -20.41 -8.03 -7.97
CA LYS A 112 -21.55 -7.41 -8.68
C LYS A 112 -21.14 -6.13 -9.42
N HIS A 113 -20.20 -5.36 -8.88
CA HIS A 113 -19.77 -4.07 -9.43
C HIS A 113 -18.38 -4.10 -10.07
N ALA A 114 -17.63 -5.20 -9.89
CA ALA A 114 -16.21 -5.25 -10.21
C ALA A 114 -15.89 -4.98 -11.68
N GLN A 115 -16.67 -5.53 -12.62
CA GLN A 115 -16.43 -5.31 -14.04
C GLN A 115 -16.57 -3.84 -14.44
N CYS A 116 -17.56 -3.12 -13.92
CA CYS A 116 -17.74 -1.70 -14.26
C CYS A 116 -16.58 -0.84 -13.73
N ILE A 117 -16.15 -1.08 -12.48
CA ILE A 117 -15.05 -0.33 -11.88
C ILE A 117 -13.73 -0.64 -12.59
N ASP A 118 -13.51 -1.90 -12.97
CA ASP A 118 -12.38 -2.33 -13.80
C ASP A 118 -12.36 -1.62 -15.16
N ASP A 119 -13.50 -1.53 -15.85
CA ASP A 119 -13.59 -0.81 -17.11
C ASP A 119 -13.34 0.70 -16.92
N ALA A 120 -13.85 1.28 -15.82
CA ALA A 120 -13.65 2.68 -15.47
C ALA A 120 -12.18 3.00 -15.16
N SER A 121 -11.46 2.09 -14.50
CA SER A 121 -10.05 2.27 -14.13
C SER A 121 -9.10 2.25 -15.34
N LYS A 122 -9.56 1.74 -16.48
CA LYS A 122 -8.79 1.64 -17.74
C LYS A 122 -9.02 2.81 -18.68
N THR A 123 -9.90 3.74 -18.34
CA THR A 123 -10.18 4.93 -19.15
C THR A 123 -8.98 5.89 -19.16
N ASP A 124 -8.87 6.73 -20.20
CA ASP A 124 -7.78 7.72 -20.27
C ASP A 124 -7.87 8.77 -19.15
N GLU A 125 -9.07 9.02 -18.65
CA GLU A 125 -9.31 9.85 -17.46
C GLU A 125 -8.63 9.23 -16.22
N ALA A 126 -8.85 7.93 -15.96
CA ALA A 126 -8.22 7.21 -14.86
C ALA A 126 -6.70 7.13 -15.01
N LYS A 127 -6.20 6.89 -16.23
CA LYS A 127 -4.75 6.94 -16.53
C LYS A 127 -4.16 8.30 -16.16
N GLY A 128 -4.84 9.39 -16.49
CA GLY A 128 -4.44 10.73 -16.10
C GLY A 128 -4.33 10.91 -14.58
N TYR A 129 -5.23 10.30 -13.80
CA TYR A 129 -5.15 10.31 -12.34
C TYR A 129 -3.94 9.52 -11.82
N TYR A 130 -3.69 8.32 -12.35
CA TYR A 130 -2.52 7.54 -11.96
C TYR A 130 -1.20 8.25 -12.29
N THR A 131 -1.08 8.83 -13.49
CA THR A 131 0.09 9.61 -13.91
C THR A 131 0.32 10.83 -13.03
N TYR A 132 -0.75 11.53 -12.63
CA TYR A 132 -0.63 12.66 -11.71
C TYR A 132 -0.17 12.23 -10.32
N VAL A 133 -0.67 11.10 -9.80
CA VAL A 133 -0.24 10.56 -8.50
C VAL A 133 1.23 10.19 -8.53
N GLU A 134 1.71 9.59 -9.61
CA GLU A 134 3.13 9.29 -9.75
C GLU A 134 3.99 10.56 -9.73
N ALA A 135 3.59 11.60 -10.48
CA ALA A 135 4.25 12.90 -10.43
C ALA A 135 4.25 13.50 -9.01
N ALA A 136 3.14 13.34 -8.27
CA ALA A 136 3.02 13.80 -6.89
C ALA A 136 3.89 13.00 -5.91
N LEU A 137 4.07 11.69 -6.13
CA LEU A 137 4.99 10.86 -5.34
C LEU A 137 6.44 11.28 -5.56
N GLU A 138 6.83 11.60 -6.78
CA GLU A 138 8.17 12.09 -7.07
C GLU A 138 8.41 13.47 -6.44
N ASP A 139 7.46 14.39 -6.59
CA ASP A 139 7.51 15.72 -5.96
C ASP A 139 7.61 15.61 -4.42
N LEU A 140 6.88 14.67 -3.81
CA LEU A 140 6.94 14.40 -2.36
C LEU A 140 8.35 14.04 -1.88
N THR A 141 9.14 13.31 -2.69
CA THR A 141 10.51 12.92 -2.32
C THR A 141 11.47 14.11 -2.27
N GLU A 142 11.19 15.16 -3.04
CA GLU A 142 11.98 16.38 -3.11
C GLU A 142 11.57 17.42 -2.04
N LYS A 143 10.41 17.24 -1.40
CA LYS A 143 9.87 18.19 -0.41
C LYS A 143 10.56 18.15 0.96
N PRO A 144 10.62 19.32 1.66
CA PRO A 144 11.07 19.38 3.03
C PRO A 144 10.13 18.56 3.94
N PRO A 145 10.63 18.01 5.06
CA PRO A 145 9.82 17.16 5.96
C PRO A 145 8.53 17.80 6.45
N SER A 146 8.50 19.13 6.65
CA SER A 146 7.30 19.87 7.07
C SER A 146 6.13 19.76 6.11
N ASP A 147 6.42 19.59 4.82
CA ASP A 147 5.42 19.64 3.76
C ASP A 147 4.98 18.24 3.35
N ARG A 148 5.73 17.19 3.74
CA ARG A 148 5.45 15.81 3.34
C ARG A 148 4.08 15.34 3.79
N MET A 149 3.74 15.54 5.07
CA MET A 149 2.44 15.10 5.60
C MET A 149 1.27 15.87 4.94
N PRO A 150 1.30 17.22 4.83
CA PRO A 150 0.33 17.94 4.04
C PRO A 150 0.21 17.45 2.59
N THR A 151 1.33 17.26 1.88
CA THR A 151 1.33 16.76 0.50
C THR A 151 0.72 15.37 0.39
N THR A 152 1.10 14.45 1.27
CA THR A 152 0.54 13.09 1.30
C THR A 152 -0.97 13.12 1.53
N CYS A 153 -1.44 13.87 2.53
CA CYS A 153 -2.86 13.94 2.82
C CYS A 153 -3.67 14.62 1.72
N CYS A 154 -3.17 15.70 1.16
CA CYS A 154 -3.81 16.38 0.03
C CYS A 154 -3.84 15.49 -1.23
N GLY A 155 -2.77 14.74 -1.49
CA GLY A 155 -2.71 13.81 -2.62
C GLY A 155 -3.69 12.66 -2.46
N TYR A 156 -3.77 12.07 -1.27
CA TYR A 156 -4.75 11.04 -0.92
C TYR A 156 -6.19 11.54 -1.12
N LYS A 157 -6.51 12.71 -0.55
CA LYS A 157 -7.85 13.31 -0.66
C LYS A 157 -8.21 13.69 -2.09
N TRP A 158 -7.26 14.21 -2.85
CA TRP A 158 -7.45 14.49 -4.28
C TRP A 158 -7.75 13.20 -5.05
N LEU A 159 -6.98 12.15 -4.82
CA LEU A 159 -7.13 10.88 -5.51
C LEU A 159 -8.47 10.21 -5.21
N ASP A 160 -8.81 10.12 -3.93
CA ASP A 160 -10.10 9.60 -3.45
C ASP A 160 -11.26 10.38 -4.08
N HIS A 161 -11.20 11.71 -4.07
CA HIS A 161 -12.23 12.54 -4.69
C HIS A 161 -12.38 12.28 -6.18
N LYS A 162 -11.27 12.19 -6.93
CA LYS A 162 -11.29 11.95 -8.38
C LYS A 162 -11.84 10.58 -8.73
N PHE A 163 -11.37 9.52 -8.08
CA PHE A 163 -11.86 8.16 -8.33
C PHE A 163 -13.30 7.96 -7.88
N ASN A 164 -13.72 8.52 -6.73
CA ASN A 164 -15.10 8.41 -6.27
C ASN A 164 -16.07 9.15 -7.20
N LYS A 165 -15.69 10.35 -7.67
CA LYS A 165 -16.50 11.09 -8.65
C LYS A 165 -16.65 10.30 -9.95
N MET A 166 -15.54 9.84 -10.52
CA MET A 166 -15.55 9.07 -11.77
C MET A 166 -16.33 7.75 -11.62
N GLY A 167 -16.11 7.02 -10.53
CA GLY A 167 -16.80 5.76 -10.23
C GLY A 167 -18.31 5.97 -10.07
N LYS A 168 -18.72 7.05 -9.40
CA LYS A 168 -20.14 7.39 -9.23
C LYS A 168 -20.79 7.74 -10.57
N GLU A 169 -20.13 8.54 -11.40
CA GLU A 169 -20.65 8.95 -12.71
C GLU A 169 -20.76 7.78 -13.68
N LYS A 170 -19.82 6.83 -13.65
CA LYS A 170 -19.77 5.70 -14.59
C LYS A 170 -20.51 4.45 -14.10
N CYS A 171 -20.44 4.15 -12.80
CA CYS A 171 -20.88 2.87 -12.22
C CYS A 171 -21.94 3.01 -11.12
N GLY A 172 -22.27 4.24 -10.72
CA GLY A 172 -23.24 4.51 -9.65
C GLY A 172 -22.65 4.45 -8.25
N GLN A 173 -23.42 4.97 -7.27
CA GLN A 173 -22.96 5.08 -5.88
C GLN A 173 -22.72 3.71 -5.21
N GLU A 174 -23.58 2.72 -5.47
CA GLU A 174 -23.44 1.36 -4.91
C GLU A 174 -22.08 0.73 -5.27
N ALA A 175 -21.59 0.98 -6.50
CA ALA A 175 -20.30 0.47 -6.95
C ALA A 175 -19.13 1.11 -6.18
N VAL A 176 -19.21 2.43 -5.95
CA VAL A 176 -18.21 3.16 -5.17
C VAL A 176 -18.19 2.66 -3.72
N ASP A 177 -19.36 2.47 -3.11
CA ASP A 177 -19.47 2.02 -1.73
C ASP A 177 -18.92 0.59 -1.57
N ALA A 178 -19.20 -0.30 -2.53
CA ALA A 178 -18.67 -1.67 -2.54
C ALA A 178 -17.14 -1.71 -2.65
N PHE A 179 -16.55 -0.82 -3.46
CA PHE A 179 -15.11 -0.76 -3.66
C PHE A 179 -14.35 -0.04 -2.54
N LYS A 180 -14.99 0.90 -1.85
CA LYS A 180 -14.35 1.68 -0.78
C LYS A 180 -13.74 0.79 0.30
N ASN A 181 -14.49 -0.20 0.79
CA ASN A 181 -14.00 -1.12 1.81
C ASN A 181 -12.80 -1.93 1.28
N VAL A 182 -12.87 -2.41 0.03
CA VAL A 182 -11.78 -3.19 -0.59
C VAL A 182 -10.52 -2.34 -0.78
N VAL A 183 -10.64 -1.05 -1.09
CA VAL A 183 -9.49 -0.13 -1.12
C VAL A 183 -8.89 0.02 0.28
N GLU A 184 -9.73 0.25 1.30
CA GLU A 184 -9.31 0.40 2.70
C GLU A 184 -8.62 -0.86 3.27
N MET A 185 -8.97 -2.05 2.76
CA MET A 185 -8.27 -3.30 3.06
C MET A 185 -6.78 -3.24 2.67
N VAL A 186 -6.46 -2.59 1.55
CA VAL A 186 -5.09 -2.53 1.00
C VAL A 186 -4.32 -1.33 1.54
N VAL A 187 -4.95 -0.15 1.62
CA VAL A 187 -4.27 1.11 2.03
C VAL A 187 -4.39 1.43 3.53
N SER A 188 -5.10 0.59 4.31
CA SER A 188 -5.58 0.88 5.67
C SER A 188 -6.66 1.97 5.71
N SER A 189 -7.47 1.98 6.75
CA SER A 189 -8.38 3.09 7.07
C SER A 189 -7.66 4.29 7.69
N LEU A 190 -6.37 4.15 8.02
CA LEU A 190 -5.58 5.19 8.67
C LEU A 190 -5.51 6.52 7.90
N PRO A 191 -5.35 6.56 6.56
CA PRO A 191 -5.38 7.82 5.81
C PRO A 191 -6.69 8.59 5.98
N ASN A 192 -7.84 7.90 6.08
CA ASN A 192 -9.12 8.56 6.35
C ASN A 192 -9.13 9.31 7.68
N VAL A 193 -8.47 8.75 8.70
CA VAL A 193 -8.37 9.36 10.04
C VAL A 193 -7.36 10.50 10.05
N LEU A 194 -6.13 10.24 9.58
CA LEU A 194 -5.02 11.21 9.61
C LEU A 194 -5.26 12.42 8.70
N CYS A 195 -5.94 12.21 7.57
CA CYS A 195 -6.13 13.25 6.56
C CYS A 195 -7.52 13.89 6.61
N SER A 196 -8.31 13.64 7.67
CA SER A 196 -9.68 14.11 7.81
C SER A 196 -9.82 15.65 7.74
N GLY A 197 -8.79 16.39 8.16
CA GLY A 197 -8.75 17.86 8.10
C GLY A 197 -8.26 18.47 6.79
N PHE A 198 -7.98 17.66 5.76
CA PHE A 198 -7.49 18.14 4.47
C PHE A 198 -8.60 18.12 3.42
N GLU A 199 -8.86 19.28 2.81
CA GLU A 199 -9.87 19.43 1.76
C GLU A 199 -9.17 19.57 0.38
N PRO A 200 -9.52 18.75 -0.63
CA PRO A 200 -8.80 18.67 -1.91
C PRO A 200 -8.59 20.03 -2.61
N GLU A 201 -9.58 20.91 -2.55
CA GLU A 201 -9.59 22.20 -3.25
C GLU A 201 -9.19 23.37 -2.33
N SER A 202 -8.77 23.09 -1.09
CA SER A 202 -8.33 24.12 -0.16
C SER A 202 -7.03 24.77 -0.62
N LYS A 203 -6.80 26.03 -0.19
CA LYS A 203 -5.54 26.74 -0.43
C LYS A 203 -4.32 25.95 0.05
N GLN A 204 -4.46 25.24 1.17
CA GLN A 204 -3.40 24.39 1.70
C GLN A 204 -3.04 23.28 0.72
N CYS A 205 -4.03 22.55 0.19
CA CYS A 205 -3.78 21.46 -0.75
C CYS A 205 -3.29 21.94 -2.12
N THR A 206 -3.87 23.02 -2.65
CA THR A 206 -3.40 23.59 -3.92
C THR A 206 -1.98 24.16 -3.84
N ALA A 207 -1.50 24.53 -2.65
CA ALA A 207 -0.15 25.06 -2.46
C ALA A 207 0.93 23.97 -2.39
N VAL A 208 0.58 22.78 -1.89
CA VAL A 208 1.55 21.70 -1.65
C VAL A 208 1.54 20.62 -2.73
N LEU A 209 0.49 20.54 -3.54
CA LEU A 209 0.39 19.58 -4.65
C LEU A 209 1.07 20.10 -5.92
N PRO A 210 1.53 19.20 -6.81
CA PRO A 210 2.00 19.57 -8.13
C PRO A 210 0.91 20.30 -8.94
N PRO A 211 1.29 21.15 -9.91
CA PRO A 211 0.33 21.79 -10.79
C PRO A 211 -0.53 20.76 -11.52
N ALA A 212 -1.79 21.10 -11.79
CA ALA A 212 -2.72 20.21 -12.49
C ALA A 212 -2.12 19.74 -13.82
N GLY A 213 -2.17 18.43 -14.07
CA GLY A 213 -1.58 17.82 -15.27
C GLY A 213 -0.06 17.62 -15.22
N ALA A 214 0.57 17.77 -14.05
CA ALA A 214 1.97 17.38 -13.85
C ALA A 214 2.22 15.94 -14.32
N THR A 215 3.34 15.74 -15.01
CA THR A 215 3.80 14.43 -15.49
C THR A 215 5.02 13.97 -14.67
N PRO A 216 5.22 12.65 -14.52
CA PRO A 216 6.40 12.09 -13.87
C PRO A 216 7.71 12.55 -14.55
N LYS A 217 8.72 12.78 -13.73
CA LYS A 217 10.11 13.07 -14.06
C LYS A 217 10.95 11.78 -14.20
N GLY A 218 10.46 10.63 -13.73
CA GLY A 218 11.17 9.33 -13.77
C GLY A 218 12.21 9.18 -12.66
N THR A 219 12.00 9.87 -11.54
CA THR A 219 12.87 9.89 -10.36
C THR A 219 12.37 8.97 -9.23
N ILE A 220 11.20 8.32 -9.38
CA ILE A 220 10.62 7.46 -8.35
C ILE A 220 11.55 6.33 -7.87
N LYS A 221 12.39 5.81 -8.77
CA LYS A 221 13.45 4.80 -8.50
C LYS A 221 14.50 5.25 -7.48
N ASN A 222 14.59 6.55 -7.21
CA ASN A 222 15.52 7.11 -6.23
C ASN A 222 14.99 7.00 -4.79
N SER A 223 13.73 6.58 -4.60
CA SER A 223 13.10 6.41 -3.29
C SER A 223 12.52 5.01 -3.17
N HIS A 224 13.12 4.18 -2.31
CA HIS A 224 12.62 2.81 -2.08
C HIS A 224 11.15 2.77 -1.65
N ILE A 225 10.72 3.71 -0.80
CA ILE A 225 9.33 3.78 -0.34
C ILE A 225 8.38 4.12 -1.50
N ALA A 226 8.76 5.11 -2.32
CA ALA A 226 7.94 5.50 -3.47
C ALA A 226 7.91 4.39 -4.54
N GLN A 227 9.04 3.71 -4.73
CA GLN A 227 9.15 2.56 -5.63
C GLN A 227 8.28 1.39 -5.17
N THR A 228 8.29 1.05 -3.87
CA THR A 228 7.42 0.01 -3.31
C THR A 228 5.95 0.39 -3.50
N PHE A 229 5.57 1.63 -3.16
CA PHE A 229 4.20 2.10 -3.39
C PHE A 229 3.81 1.99 -4.87
N ALA A 230 4.64 2.48 -5.79
CA ALA A 230 4.37 2.40 -7.21
C ALA A 230 4.24 0.96 -7.71
N SER A 231 5.10 0.04 -7.26
CA SER A 231 4.99 -1.37 -7.66
C SER A 231 3.69 -2.05 -7.23
N VAL A 232 3.12 -1.64 -6.09
CA VAL A 232 1.91 -2.24 -5.52
C VAL A 232 0.64 -1.59 -6.06
N TYR A 233 0.68 -0.28 -6.31
CA TYR A 233 -0.53 0.48 -6.65
C TYR A 233 -0.56 1.02 -8.09
N LEU A 234 0.60 1.12 -8.75
CA LEU A 234 0.80 1.75 -10.06
C LEU A 234 1.75 0.90 -10.96
N PRO A 235 1.46 -0.40 -11.15
CA PRO A 235 2.41 -1.35 -11.78
C PRO A 235 2.75 -1.02 -13.24
N ASP A 236 1.85 -0.37 -13.99
CA ASP A 236 1.97 -0.13 -15.43
C ASP A 236 2.58 1.25 -15.77
N LEU A 237 3.02 2.00 -14.76
CA LEU A 237 3.58 3.34 -14.92
C LEU A 237 5.11 3.40 -14.88
N GLN A 238 5.78 2.25 -14.73
CA GLN A 238 7.25 2.14 -14.70
C GLN A 238 7.88 1.90 -16.08
#